data_AF-A0A9P7W2E8-F1
#
_entry.id   AF-A0A9P7W2E8-F1
#
_cell.length_a   1.000
_cell.length_b   1.000
_cell.length_c   1.000
_cell.angle_alpha   90.00
_cell.angle_beta   90.00
_cell.angle_gamma   90.00
#
_symmetry.space_group_name_H-M   'P 1'
#
loop_
_entity.id
_entity.type
_entity.pdbx_description
1 polymer ?
#
loop_
_entity_poly.entity_id
_entity_poly.type
_entity_poly.pdbx_seq_one_letter_code
_entity_poly.pdbx_strand_id
1 'polypeptide(L)'
;MELITPSPSQDSWPISRPEVVRTSQDGEGDIGLRFDLSGVVGRWKATSDCSHDSSSSSTKKNEFDDSDEAALSRVISKPDFSEMGIVGQFNLGFIVTRRRKSEDGMDDLFIVDQHAADEKYNFEMLQETTIIRSQKLFRPQPLELTAADELLALEHLNILKQNGFEVEGDDRYEDVEDVGAGLKLRLTAQPVSKSTIFNMKDLEELIHLMHDRPSGTMVRCSKARAMFAMRACRKSVMVGMPLTKGQMTTIVHHMGTMDQPWNCPHGRPTMRHLCDLAPKVDEWVARDLGRKINWSTLVP
;
A
#
# COMPACT_ATOMS: atom_id res chain seq x y z
N MET A 1 -38.25 -49.78 -16.88
CA MET A 1 -37.85 -48.51 -17.52
C MET A 1 -36.37 -48.35 -17.21
N GLU A 2 -35.55 -48.84 -18.13
CA GLU A 2 -34.09 -48.90 -18.00
C GLU A 2 -33.48 -47.50 -18.12
N LEU A 3 -32.54 -47.18 -17.23
CA LEU A 3 -31.78 -45.93 -17.26
C LEU A 3 -30.43 -46.21 -17.93
N ILE A 4 -30.23 -45.62 -19.10
CA ILE A 4 -28.96 -45.62 -19.85
C ILE A 4 -28.19 -44.35 -19.45
N THR A 5 -26.96 -44.50 -18.97
CA THR A 5 -25.98 -43.42 -18.81
C THR A 5 -24.99 -43.44 -19.98
N PRO A 6 -24.65 -42.29 -20.60
CA PRO A 6 -23.46 -42.20 -21.45
C PRO A 6 -22.26 -41.64 -20.67
N SER A 7 -21.08 -42.18 -20.98
CA SER A 7 -19.76 -41.83 -20.45
C SER A 7 -19.24 -40.46 -20.96
N PRO A 8 -18.25 -39.84 -20.27
CA PRO A 8 -17.72 -38.55 -20.68
C PRO A 8 -16.61 -38.70 -21.73
N SER A 9 -16.82 -38.12 -22.92
CA SER A 9 -15.76 -37.91 -23.92
C SER A 9 -14.94 -36.68 -23.55
N GLN A 10 -13.61 -36.83 -23.57
CA GLN A 10 -12.64 -35.76 -23.47
C GLN A 10 -12.68 -34.92 -24.75
N ASP A 11 -13.11 -33.66 -24.66
CA ASP A 11 -12.85 -32.67 -25.71
C ASP A 11 -12.32 -31.38 -25.07
N SER A 12 -11.00 -31.23 -25.20
CA SER A 12 -10.23 -30.05 -24.85
C SER A 12 -10.53 -28.91 -25.83
N TRP A 13 -11.07 -27.80 -25.34
CA TRP A 13 -11.16 -26.56 -26.09
C TRP A 13 -9.81 -25.83 -26.07
N PRO A 14 -9.18 -25.53 -27.22
CA PRO A 14 -8.04 -24.63 -27.23
C PRO A 14 -8.55 -23.19 -27.09
N ILE A 15 -8.37 -22.60 -25.90
CA ILE A 15 -8.54 -21.15 -25.71
C ILE A 15 -7.30 -20.46 -26.29
N SER A 16 -7.30 -20.27 -27.60
CA SER A 16 -6.43 -19.32 -28.28
C SER A 16 -7.32 -18.33 -29.03
N ARG A 17 -7.64 -17.22 -28.38
CA ARG A 17 -8.14 -16.04 -29.08
C ARG A 17 -6.95 -15.13 -29.35
N PRO A 18 -6.60 -14.84 -30.61
CA PRO A 18 -5.60 -13.82 -30.90
C PRO A 18 -6.18 -12.45 -30.52
N GLU A 19 -5.52 -11.76 -29.60
CA GLU A 19 -5.83 -10.39 -29.22
C GLU A 19 -5.35 -9.47 -30.36
N VAL A 20 -6.28 -8.95 -31.14
CA VAL A 20 -5.98 -8.04 -32.26
C VAL A 20 -5.81 -6.63 -31.72
N VAL A 21 -4.57 -6.17 -31.58
CA VAL A 21 -4.26 -4.76 -31.38
C VAL A 21 -4.36 -4.06 -32.73
N ARG A 22 -5.37 -3.20 -32.91
CA ARG A 22 -5.46 -2.32 -34.08
C ARG A 22 -4.66 -1.05 -33.82
N THR A 23 -3.52 -0.89 -34.49
CA THR A 23 -2.89 0.41 -34.69
C THR A 23 -3.22 0.87 -36.11
N SER A 24 -4.06 1.91 -36.23
CA SER A 24 -4.32 2.56 -37.51
C SER A 24 -3.26 3.63 -37.77
N GLN A 25 -2.33 3.35 -38.67
CA GLN A 25 -2.12 4.01 -39.97
C GLN A 25 -0.68 3.80 -40.45
N ASP A 26 -0.61 3.34 -41.71
CA ASP A 26 0.53 3.34 -42.63
C ASP A 26 1.55 2.17 -42.55
N GLY A 27 1.24 1.13 -43.34
CA GLY A 27 2.18 0.52 -44.29
C GLY A 27 3.32 -0.38 -43.80
N GLU A 28 3.15 -1.69 -44.06
CA GLU A 28 4.15 -2.78 -44.07
C GLU A 28 4.69 -3.35 -42.74
N GLY A 29 4.19 -4.55 -42.41
CA GLY A 29 4.86 -5.52 -41.54
C GLY A 29 4.05 -5.93 -40.31
N ASP A 30 3.30 -7.04 -40.40
CA ASP A 30 2.66 -7.68 -39.25
C ASP A 30 3.76 -8.23 -38.31
N ILE A 31 4.00 -7.57 -37.17
CA ILE A 31 4.91 -8.06 -36.12
C ILE A 31 4.08 -8.72 -35.03
N GLY A 32 3.81 -10.03 -35.19
CA GLY A 32 3.21 -10.85 -34.14
C GLY A 32 4.24 -11.22 -33.08
N LEU A 33 4.22 -10.56 -31.91
CA LEU A 33 4.98 -11.02 -30.74
C LEU A 33 4.23 -12.19 -30.10
N ARG A 34 4.78 -13.40 -30.25
CA ARG A 34 4.30 -14.60 -29.56
C ARG A 34 4.84 -14.62 -28.13
N PHE A 35 3.96 -14.48 -27.15
CA PHE A 35 4.30 -14.67 -25.74
C PHE A 35 4.36 -16.16 -25.42
N ASP A 36 5.56 -16.68 -25.15
CA ASP A 36 5.74 -18.08 -24.76
C ASP A 36 5.46 -18.27 -23.26
N LEU A 37 4.19 -18.51 -22.95
CA LEU A 37 3.72 -18.88 -21.61
C LEU A 37 4.38 -20.17 -21.10
N SER A 38 4.73 -21.11 -22.00
CA SER A 38 5.33 -22.39 -21.60
C SER A 38 6.77 -22.21 -21.10
N GLY A 39 7.55 -21.35 -21.75
CA GLY A 39 8.90 -20.99 -21.32
C GLY A 39 8.94 -20.24 -19.98
N VAL A 40 7.95 -19.38 -19.71
CA VAL A 40 7.84 -18.67 -18.42
C VAL A 40 7.47 -19.65 -17.30
N VAL A 41 6.49 -20.53 -17.52
CA VAL A 41 6.07 -21.55 -16.54
C VAL A 41 7.17 -22.57 -16.27
N GLY A 42 7.91 -22.99 -17.30
CA GLY A 42 9.05 -23.91 -17.15
C GLY A 42 10.16 -23.31 -16.29
N ARG A 43 10.46 -22.03 -16.47
CA ARG A 43 11.48 -21.32 -15.70
C ARG A 43 11.06 -21.11 -14.25
N TRP A 44 9.77 -20.90 -13.99
CA TRP A 44 9.21 -20.80 -12.64
C TRP A 44 9.24 -22.13 -11.88
N LYS A 45 8.97 -23.25 -12.57
CA LYS A 45 9.11 -24.60 -11.99
C LYS A 45 10.57 -24.97 -11.69
N ALA A 46 11.50 -24.58 -12.56
CA ALA A 46 12.92 -24.79 -12.32
C ALA A 46 13.42 -24.06 -11.06
N THR A 47 12.89 -22.86 -10.78
CA THR A 47 13.18 -22.14 -9.53
C THR A 47 12.51 -22.74 -8.29
N SER A 48 11.38 -23.44 -8.41
CA SER A 48 10.72 -24.08 -7.26
C SER A 48 11.41 -25.39 -6.84
N ASP A 49 11.94 -26.15 -7.80
CA ASP A 49 12.51 -27.48 -7.54
C ASP A 49 13.89 -27.43 -6.85
N CYS A 50 14.58 -26.28 -6.84
CA CYS A 50 15.81 -26.10 -6.07
C CYS A 50 15.60 -25.89 -4.56
N SER A 51 14.35 -25.87 -4.08
CA SER A 51 14.00 -25.52 -2.69
C SER A 51 13.58 -26.70 -1.81
N HIS A 52 13.60 -27.93 -2.34
CA HIS A 52 13.06 -29.12 -1.66
C HIS A 52 14.17 -30.10 -1.27
N ASP A 53 14.97 -29.77 -0.25
CA ASP A 53 15.49 -30.81 0.65
C ASP A 53 15.86 -30.25 2.04
N SER A 54 14.88 -30.23 2.94
CA SER A 54 15.04 -30.42 4.41
C SER A 54 13.71 -30.16 5.13
N SER A 55 12.99 -31.23 5.45
CA SER A 55 11.82 -31.19 6.31
C SER A 55 12.20 -31.34 7.79
N SER A 56 11.93 -30.33 8.61
CA SER A 56 11.51 -30.55 10.00
C SER A 56 10.58 -29.43 10.50
N SER A 57 9.46 -29.87 11.04
CA SER A 57 8.35 -29.13 11.65
C SER A 57 8.76 -27.93 12.52
N SER A 58 8.29 -26.73 12.18
CA SER A 58 7.84 -25.70 13.13
C SER A 58 7.23 -24.50 12.41
N THR A 59 6.13 -23.99 12.97
CA THR A 59 5.36 -22.81 12.55
C THR A 59 6.25 -21.61 12.23
N LYS A 60 6.42 -21.26 10.95
CA LYS A 60 7.04 -19.99 10.53
C LYS A 60 5.99 -19.04 9.95
N LYS A 61 5.70 -17.99 10.71
CA LYS A 61 5.08 -16.76 10.22
C LYS A 61 6.02 -16.08 9.21
N ASN A 62 5.42 -15.47 8.20
CA ASN A 62 5.95 -14.52 7.22
C ASN A 62 7.30 -13.85 7.59
N GLU A 63 8.42 -14.39 7.10
CA GLU A 63 9.75 -13.74 7.13
C GLU A 63 10.19 -13.23 5.74
N PHE A 64 9.35 -13.38 4.70
CA PHE A 64 9.74 -13.05 3.32
C PHE A 64 9.47 -11.58 2.92
N ASP A 65 8.70 -10.81 3.71
CA ASP A 65 8.31 -9.42 3.35
C ASP A 65 9.28 -8.36 3.93
N ASP A 66 9.78 -8.57 5.17
CA ASP A 66 10.65 -7.60 5.86
C ASP A 66 12.03 -7.42 5.19
N SER A 67 12.56 -8.48 4.55
CA SER A 67 13.87 -8.43 3.88
C SER A 67 13.85 -7.54 2.64
N ASP A 68 12.77 -7.60 1.86
CA ASP A 68 12.62 -6.82 0.62
C ASP A 68 12.39 -5.34 0.92
N GLU A 69 11.68 -5.02 2.01
CA GLU A 69 11.49 -3.64 2.49
C GLU A 69 12.82 -3.01 2.92
N ALA A 70 13.67 -3.76 3.63
CA ALA A 70 15.00 -3.30 4.04
C ALA A 70 15.97 -3.15 2.85
N ALA A 71 15.82 -3.98 1.81
CA ALA A 71 16.61 -3.87 0.59
C ALA A 71 16.18 -2.68 -0.28
N LEU A 72 14.88 -2.39 -0.38
CA LEU A 72 14.35 -1.26 -1.15
C LEU A 72 14.58 0.09 -0.46
N SER A 73 14.41 0.17 0.86
CA SER A 73 14.68 1.38 1.65
C SER A 73 16.15 1.78 1.67
N ARG A 74 17.08 0.83 1.52
CA ARG A 74 18.52 1.12 1.37
C ARG A 74 18.90 1.62 -0.01
N VAL A 75 18.04 1.44 -1.02
CA VAL A 75 18.34 1.78 -2.41
C VAL A 75 17.61 3.04 -2.89
N ILE A 76 16.45 3.41 -2.33
CA ILE A 76 15.62 4.52 -2.82
C ILE A 76 15.39 5.56 -1.73
N SER A 77 15.74 6.81 -2.01
CA SER A 77 15.52 7.95 -1.10
C SER A 77 14.26 8.75 -1.47
N LYS A 78 13.69 9.51 -0.53
CA LYS A 78 12.49 10.35 -0.79
C LYS A 78 12.62 11.30 -2.00
N PRO A 79 13.73 12.04 -2.21
CA PRO A 79 13.88 12.88 -3.39
C PRO A 79 13.94 12.11 -4.70
N ASP A 80 14.35 10.82 -4.70
CA ASP A 80 14.42 10.02 -5.91
C ASP A 80 13.05 9.94 -6.62
N PHE A 81 11.96 9.86 -5.86
CA PHE A 81 10.60 9.82 -6.40
C PHE A 81 10.23 11.07 -7.19
N SER A 82 10.83 12.21 -6.86
CA SER A 82 10.63 13.46 -7.59
C SER A 82 11.41 13.55 -8.90
N GLU A 83 12.48 12.78 -9.01
CA GLU A 83 13.35 12.72 -10.19
C GLU A 83 12.98 11.55 -11.12
N MET A 84 12.09 10.65 -10.70
CA MET A 84 11.66 9.51 -11.50
C MET A 84 10.91 9.95 -12.76
N GLY A 85 11.43 9.55 -13.92
CA GLY A 85 10.78 9.76 -15.21
C GLY A 85 9.71 8.69 -15.48
N ILE A 86 8.52 9.12 -15.90
CA ILE A 86 7.46 8.19 -16.32
C ILE A 86 7.74 7.68 -17.74
N VAL A 87 7.92 6.37 -17.88
CA VAL A 87 8.05 5.69 -19.17
C VAL A 87 6.66 5.48 -19.78
N GLY A 88 5.73 4.95 -19.00
CA GLY A 88 4.36 4.72 -19.44
C GLY A 88 3.55 3.82 -18.50
N GLN A 89 2.34 3.48 -18.94
CA GLN A 89 1.46 2.55 -18.22
C GLN A 89 1.57 1.16 -18.83
N PHE A 90 1.68 0.13 -17.98
CA PHE A 90 1.69 -1.27 -18.37
C PHE A 90 0.40 -1.97 -17.90
N ASN A 91 -0.23 -2.71 -18.82
CA ASN A 91 -1.42 -3.53 -18.57
C ASN A 91 -2.57 -2.81 -17.83
N LEU A 92 -2.69 -1.48 -18.03
CA LEU A 92 -3.67 -0.61 -17.36
C LEU A 92 -3.68 -0.70 -15.82
N GLY A 93 -2.62 -1.21 -15.20
CA GLY A 93 -2.54 -1.44 -13.75
C GLY A 93 -1.23 -1.00 -13.12
N PHE A 94 -0.18 -0.86 -13.93
CA PHE A 94 1.15 -0.52 -13.44
C PHE A 94 1.71 0.70 -14.15
N ILE A 95 2.48 1.49 -13.42
CA ILE A 95 3.26 2.61 -13.92
C ILE A 95 4.70 2.15 -13.96
N VAL A 96 5.33 2.27 -15.13
CA VAL A 96 6.77 1.99 -15.29
C VAL A 96 7.51 3.30 -15.13
N THR A 97 8.40 3.35 -14.15
CA THR A 97 9.22 4.52 -13.85
C THR A 97 10.69 4.21 -14.06
N ARG A 98 11.44 5.25 -14.41
CA ARG A 98 12.87 5.19 -14.62
C ARG A 98 13.55 6.15 -13.66
N ARG A 99 14.53 5.65 -12.92
CA ARG A 99 15.38 6.46 -12.05
C ARG A 99 16.79 6.50 -12.63
N ARG A 100 17.36 7.70 -12.74
CA ARG A 100 18.76 7.87 -13.18
C ARG A 100 19.66 7.95 -11.94
N LYS A 101 20.71 7.12 -11.89
CA LYS A 101 21.68 7.11 -10.76
C LYS A 101 22.73 8.23 -10.86
N SER A 102 23.15 8.62 -12.07
CA SER A 102 24.04 9.76 -12.35
C SER A 102 24.00 10.12 -13.85
N GLU A 103 24.57 11.25 -14.28
CA GLU A 103 24.61 11.65 -15.70
C GLU A 103 25.32 10.60 -16.60
N ASP A 104 26.30 9.88 -16.05
CA ASP A 104 27.04 8.79 -16.71
C ASP A 104 26.58 7.39 -16.26
N GLY A 105 25.65 7.33 -15.31
CA GLY A 105 25.19 6.11 -14.66
C GLY A 105 23.98 5.53 -15.38
N MET A 106 23.93 4.20 -15.44
CA MET A 106 22.84 3.49 -16.10
C MET A 106 21.56 3.55 -15.27
N ASP A 107 20.44 3.62 -15.99
CA ASP A 107 19.11 3.88 -15.44
C ASP A 107 18.52 2.62 -14.76
N ASP A 108 17.86 2.77 -13.61
CA ASP A 108 17.07 1.71 -12.98
C ASP A 108 15.61 1.80 -13.43
N LEU A 109 14.98 0.63 -13.65
CA LEU A 109 13.55 0.53 -13.90
C LEU A 109 12.80 0.02 -12.68
N PHE A 110 11.69 0.69 -12.38
CA PHE A 110 10.76 0.30 -11.33
C PHE A 110 9.36 0.11 -11.91
N ILE A 111 8.62 -0.78 -11.28
CA ILE A 111 7.20 -0.97 -11.51
C ILE A 111 6.44 -0.52 -10.28
N VAL A 112 5.44 0.33 -10.47
CA VAL A 112 4.58 0.88 -9.41
C VAL A 112 3.16 0.42 -9.69
N ASP A 113 2.51 -0.20 -8.69
CA ASP A 113 1.09 -0.51 -8.73
C ASP A 113 0.29 0.79 -8.55
N GLN A 114 -0.48 1.17 -9.56
CA GLN A 114 -1.19 2.44 -9.57
C GLN A 114 -2.27 2.54 -8.49
N HIS A 115 -2.87 1.40 -8.12
CA HIS A 115 -3.91 1.36 -7.10
C HIS A 115 -3.28 1.42 -5.71
N ALA A 116 -2.32 0.53 -5.44
CA ALA A 116 -1.71 0.43 -4.12
C ALA A 116 -0.94 1.71 -3.73
N ALA A 117 -0.25 2.35 -4.67
CA ALA A 117 0.47 3.59 -4.43
C ALA A 117 -0.49 4.77 -4.11
N ASP A 118 -1.54 4.96 -4.92
CA ASP A 118 -2.53 6.01 -4.68
C ASP A 118 -3.36 5.74 -3.41
N GLU A 119 -3.65 4.47 -3.12
CA GLU A 119 -4.28 4.03 -1.87
C GLU A 119 -3.44 4.38 -0.65
N LYS A 120 -2.14 4.11 -0.69
CA LYS A 120 -1.23 4.42 0.40
C LYS A 120 -1.17 5.93 0.67
N TYR A 121 -1.09 6.75 -0.38
CA TYR A 121 -1.15 8.21 -0.26
C TYR A 121 -2.44 8.65 0.44
N ASN A 122 -3.59 8.23 -0.11
CA ASN A 122 -4.89 8.62 0.39
C ASN A 122 -5.11 8.16 1.83
N PHE A 123 -4.58 7.00 2.20
CA PHE A 123 -4.64 6.48 3.55
C PHE A 123 -3.85 7.32 4.55
N GLU A 124 -2.60 7.68 4.25
CA GLU A 124 -1.78 8.56 5.13
C GLU A 124 -2.42 9.93 5.28
N MET A 125 -2.87 10.53 4.17
CA MET A 125 -3.59 11.81 4.20
C MET A 125 -4.86 11.72 5.06
N LEU A 126 -5.65 10.64 4.95
CA LEU A 126 -6.84 10.45 5.77
C LEU A 126 -6.49 10.32 7.26
N GLN A 127 -5.40 9.64 7.61
CA GLN A 127 -4.96 9.51 9.01
C GLN A 127 -4.58 10.86 9.61
N GLU A 128 -3.94 11.74 8.85
CA GLU A 128 -3.46 13.04 9.32
C GLU A 128 -4.56 14.10 9.36
N THR A 129 -5.35 14.23 8.28
CA THR A 129 -6.25 15.39 8.14
C THR A 129 -7.66 15.16 8.69
N THR A 130 -8.08 13.90 8.86
CA THR A 130 -9.50 13.61 9.13
C THR A 130 -9.84 13.70 10.61
N ILE A 131 -10.78 14.56 10.98
CA ILE A 131 -11.38 14.55 12.31
C ILE A 131 -12.60 13.62 12.29
N ILE A 132 -12.62 12.61 13.15
CA ILE A 132 -13.77 11.70 13.28
C ILE A 132 -14.89 12.44 14.02
N ARG A 133 -16.10 12.38 13.47
CA ARG A 133 -17.27 13.01 14.10
C ARG A 133 -17.56 12.38 15.45
N SER A 134 -17.64 13.20 16.48
CA SER A 134 -18.05 12.82 17.83
C SER A 134 -19.57 12.97 18.01
N GLN A 135 -20.12 12.21 18.96
CA GLN A 135 -21.46 12.33 19.49
C GLN A 135 -21.36 12.52 20.99
N LYS A 136 -21.90 13.64 21.49
CA LYS A 136 -21.96 13.90 22.93
C LYS A 136 -22.81 12.85 23.63
N LEU A 137 -22.30 12.36 24.75
CA LEU A 137 -22.99 11.45 25.63
C LEU A 137 -24.10 12.19 26.39
N PHE A 138 -25.20 11.49 26.67
CA PHE A 138 -26.29 12.06 27.46
C PHE A 138 -25.85 12.38 28.90
N ARG A 139 -24.95 11.55 29.46
CA ARG A 139 -24.26 11.80 30.72
C ARG A 139 -22.77 11.51 30.52
N PRO A 140 -21.87 12.41 30.96
CA PRO A 140 -20.45 12.11 30.97
C PRO A 140 -20.15 10.83 31.76
N GLN A 141 -19.29 9.98 31.20
CA GLN A 141 -18.92 8.71 31.82
C GLN A 141 -17.54 8.87 32.48
N PRO A 142 -17.40 8.58 33.79
CA PRO A 142 -16.09 8.59 34.43
C PRO A 142 -15.20 7.52 33.78
N LEU A 143 -13.94 7.86 33.57
CA LEU A 143 -12.92 6.94 33.08
C LEU A 143 -12.25 6.26 34.29
N GLU A 144 -11.84 5.01 34.13
CA GLU A 144 -11.02 4.29 35.11
C GLU A 144 -9.67 4.01 34.44
N LEU A 145 -8.74 4.96 34.58
CA LEU A 145 -7.42 4.90 33.94
C LEU A 145 -6.31 4.73 34.97
N THR A 146 -5.15 4.24 34.56
CA THR A 146 -3.96 4.33 35.41
C THR A 146 -3.46 5.79 35.47
N ALA A 147 -2.69 6.16 36.49
CA ALA A 147 -2.13 7.51 36.58
C ALA A 147 -1.26 7.88 35.35
N ALA A 148 -0.59 6.89 34.74
CA ALA A 148 0.19 7.08 33.53
C ALA A 148 -0.71 7.35 32.31
N ASP A 149 -1.77 6.55 32.14
CA ASP A 149 -2.75 6.72 31.06
C ASP A 149 -3.51 8.04 31.17
N GLU A 150 -3.81 8.48 32.39
CA GLU A 150 -4.46 9.75 32.67
C GLU A 150 -3.59 10.94 32.22
N LEU A 151 -2.30 10.91 32.58
CA LEU A 151 -1.34 11.92 32.16
C LEU A 151 -1.18 11.94 30.63
N LEU A 152 -1.06 10.76 30.01
CA LEU A 152 -0.98 10.64 28.54
C LEU A 152 -2.24 11.20 27.86
N ALA A 153 -3.42 10.92 28.39
CA ALA A 153 -4.67 11.45 27.84
C ALA A 153 -4.71 12.99 27.90
N LEU A 154 -4.26 13.58 29.02
CA LEU A 154 -4.18 15.03 29.22
C LEU A 154 -3.14 15.69 28.31
N GLU A 155 -1.97 15.08 28.14
CA GLU A 155 -0.92 15.59 27.24
C GLU A 155 -1.36 15.60 25.76
N HIS A 156 -2.28 14.70 25.39
CA HIS A 156 -2.64 14.43 24.01
C HIS A 156 -4.15 14.57 23.71
N LEU A 157 -4.83 15.49 24.38
CA LEU A 157 -6.27 15.77 24.16
C LEU A 157 -6.62 16.03 22.68
N ASN A 158 -5.70 16.66 21.93
CA ASN A 158 -5.89 16.90 20.51
C ASN A 158 -6.02 15.60 19.69
N ILE A 159 -5.24 14.56 19.99
CA ILE A 159 -5.29 13.28 19.29
C ILE A 159 -6.60 12.56 19.61
N LEU A 160 -7.02 12.57 20.89
CA LEU A 160 -8.31 12.02 21.31
C LEU A 160 -9.46 12.69 20.55
N LYS A 161 -9.45 14.03 20.50
CA LYS A 161 -10.44 14.84 19.78
C LYS A 161 -10.45 14.56 18.29
N GLN A 162 -9.28 14.40 17.65
CA GLN A 162 -9.20 14.01 16.24
C GLN A 162 -9.76 12.60 15.98
N ASN A 163 -9.70 11.71 16.97
CA ASN A 163 -10.35 10.40 16.94
C ASN A 163 -11.82 10.44 17.36
N GLY A 164 -12.36 11.61 17.71
CA GLY A 164 -13.77 11.80 18.09
C GLY A 164 -14.08 11.46 19.55
N PHE A 165 -13.06 11.24 20.37
CA PHE A 165 -13.20 11.12 21.82
C PHE A 165 -12.97 12.49 22.47
N GLU A 166 -13.94 12.97 23.25
CA GLU A 166 -13.80 14.21 24.02
C GLU A 166 -13.72 13.84 25.50
N VAL A 167 -12.63 14.25 26.14
CA VAL A 167 -12.34 13.97 27.55
C VAL A 167 -12.14 15.29 28.27
N GLU A 168 -12.74 15.41 29.46
CA GLU A 168 -12.65 16.58 30.32
C GLU A 168 -12.25 16.15 31.74
N GLY A 169 -11.65 17.09 32.49
CA GLY A 169 -11.41 16.92 33.92
C GLY A 169 -12.71 16.79 34.70
N ASP A 170 -12.68 16.05 35.80
CA ASP A 170 -13.79 15.94 36.73
C ASP A 170 -13.62 16.92 37.88
N ASP A 171 -14.26 18.08 37.76
CA ASP A 171 -14.24 19.17 38.76
C ASP A 171 -14.69 18.73 40.17
N ARG A 172 -15.38 17.58 40.32
CA ARG A 172 -15.80 17.08 41.64
C ARG A 172 -14.64 16.59 42.50
N TYR A 173 -13.47 16.43 41.88
CA TYR A 173 -12.28 15.85 42.46
C TYR A 173 -11.10 16.82 42.49
N GLU A 174 -11.29 18.10 42.11
CA GLU A 174 -10.24 19.13 42.16
C GLU A 174 -9.72 19.37 43.59
N ASP A 175 -10.59 19.33 44.60
CA ASP A 175 -10.26 19.62 46.01
C ASP A 175 -10.00 18.38 46.87
N VAL A 176 -9.97 17.18 46.28
CA VAL A 176 -9.80 15.92 47.01
C VAL A 176 -8.45 15.31 46.67
N GLU A 177 -7.49 15.43 47.59
CA GLU A 177 -6.12 14.92 47.39
C GLU A 177 -6.05 13.39 47.24
N ASP A 178 -7.05 12.65 47.75
CA ASP A 178 -7.11 11.18 47.78
C ASP A 178 -8.25 10.63 46.90
N VAL A 179 -8.32 11.10 45.66
CA VAL A 179 -9.17 10.46 44.64
C VAL A 179 -8.30 9.42 43.98
N GLY A 180 -8.67 8.14 44.15
CA GLY A 180 -7.98 7.01 43.57
C GLY A 180 -7.63 7.28 42.09
N ALA A 181 -6.39 6.96 41.71
CA ALA A 181 -5.86 7.16 40.36
C ALA A 181 -6.87 6.67 39.31
N GLY A 182 -7.16 7.52 38.31
CA GLY A 182 -8.05 7.20 37.21
C GLY A 182 -9.38 7.93 37.19
N LEU A 183 -9.93 8.37 38.33
CA LEU A 183 -11.29 8.94 38.40
C LEU A 183 -11.37 10.44 38.07
N LYS A 184 -10.24 11.08 37.75
CA LYS A 184 -10.18 12.53 37.48
C LYS A 184 -10.58 12.91 36.07
N LEU A 185 -10.77 11.94 35.17
CA LEU A 185 -11.18 12.18 33.79
C LEU A 185 -12.56 11.59 33.51
N ARG A 186 -13.32 12.29 32.67
CA ARG A 186 -14.64 11.88 32.19
C ARG A 186 -14.72 12.00 30.68
N LEU A 187 -15.32 10.98 30.04
CA LEU A 187 -15.65 10.99 28.63
C LEU A 187 -16.96 11.77 28.42
N THR A 188 -16.92 12.79 27.59
CA THR A 188 -18.09 13.65 27.28
C THR A 188 -18.66 13.37 25.89
N ALA A 189 -17.84 12.90 24.95
CA ALA A 189 -18.28 12.50 23.61
C ALA A 189 -17.50 11.29 23.09
N GLN A 190 -18.17 10.48 22.27
CA GLN A 190 -17.60 9.28 21.64
C GLN A 190 -17.71 9.35 20.11
N PRO A 191 -16.79 8.72 19.36
CA PRO A 191 -16.83 8.73 17.91
C PRO A 191 -18.05 7.96 17.37
N VAL A 192 -18.64 8.48 16.31
CA VAL A 192 -19.78 7.86 15.63
C VAL A 192 -19.51 7.68 14.15
N SER A 193 -19.81 6.47 13.67
CA SER A 193 -19.83 6.12 12.26
C SER A 193 -21.10 5.33 11.96
N LYS A 194 -21.66 5.49 10.76
CA LYS A 194 -22.88 4.78 10.34
C LYS A 194 -22.72 3.25 10.35
N SER A 195 -21.50 2.76 10.12
CA SER A 195 -21.19 1.34 9.93
C SER A 195 -20.36 0.73 11.07
N THR A 196 -19.90 1.53 12.03
CA THR A 196 -18.92 1.10 13.02
C THR A 196 -19.25 1.73 14.37
N ILE A 197 -19.37 0.88 15.39
CA ILE A 197 -19.63 1.28 16.76
C ILE A 197 -18.29 1.32 17.51
N PHE A 198 -18.01 2.45 18.12
CA PHE A 198 -16.86 2.66 18.99
C PHE A 198 -17.27 2.50 20.45
N ASN A 199 -16.40 1.86 21.22
CA ASN A 199 -16.59 1.49 22.62
C ASN A 199 -15.38 1.98 23.44
N MET A 200 -15.47 1.84 24.77
CA MET A 200 -14.37 2.16 25.70
C MET A 200 -13.07 1.43 25.38
N LYS A 201 -13.14 0.17 24.93
CA LYS A 201 -11.95 -0.60 24.50
C LYS A 201 -11.17 0.08 23.37
N ASP A 202 -11.84 0.83 22.51
CA ASP A 202 -11.16 1.54 21.41
C ASP A 202 -10.45 2.81 21.92
N LEU A 203 -10.93 3.41 23.01
CA LEU A 203 -10.25 4.49 23.72
C LEU A 203 -9.02 3.95 24.46
N GLU A 204 -9.16 2.83 25.19
CA GLU A 204 -8.06 2.15 25.85
C GLU A 204 -6.96 1.73 24.85
N GLU A 205 -7.35 1.15 23.71
CA GLU A 205 -6.42 0.84 22.61
C GLU A 205 -5.68 2.10 22.13
N LEU A 206 -6.41 3.21 21.94
CA LEU A 206 -5.82 4.45 21.47
C LEU A 206 -4.79 5.01 22.46
N ILE A 207 -5.11 5.02 23.77
CA ILE A 207 -4.20 5.48 24.82
C ILE A 207 -2.97 4.57 24.88
N HIS A 208 -3.15 3.25 24.80
CA HIS A 208 -2.05 2.29 24.79
C HIS A 208 -1.10 2.53 23.59
N LEU A 209 -1.64 2.77 22.39
CA LEU A 209 -0.84 3.05 21.19
C LEU A 209 -0.06 4.37 21.26
N MET A 210 -0.42 5.28 22.18
CA MET A 210 0.27 6.54 22.39
C MET A 210 1.48 6.40 23.32
N HIS A 211 1.53 5.37 24.17
CA HIS A 211 2.63 5.14 25.12
C HIS A 211 4.00 5.00 24.44
N ASP A 212 4.03 4.35 23.27
CA ASP A 212 5.28 4.03 22.56
C ASP A 212 5.65 5.06 21.48
N ARG A 213 4.98 6.21 21.44
CA ARG A 213 5.14 7.22 20.37
C ARG A 213 5.47 8.60 20.91
N PRO A 214 6.35 9.36 20.22
CA PRO A 214 6.67 10.71 20.64
C PRO A 214 5.46 11.64 20.54
N SER A 215 5.41 12.64 21.42
CA SER A 215 4.36 13.65 21.48
C SER A 215 4.14 14.32 20.11
N GLY A 216 2.89 14.38 19.67
CA GLY A 216 2.50 14.97 18.38
C GLY A 216 2.37 13.99 17.21
N THR A 217 2.78 12.72 17.36
CA THR A 217 2.53 11.70 16.33
C THR A 217 1.06 11.35 16.26
N MET A 218 0.46 11.37 15.08
CA MET A 218 -0.94 10.99 14.92
C MET A 218 -1.14 9.48 15.05
N VAL A 219 -2.10 9.08 15.90
CA VAL A 219 -2.42 7.69 16.20
C VAL A 219 -3.91 7.46 16.00
N ARG A 220 -4.25 6.31 15.42
CA ARG A 220 -5.62 5.87 15.17
C ARG A 220 -5.80 4.47 15.73
N CYS A 221 -6.92 4.22 16.42
CA CYS A 221 -7.27 2.87 16.84
C CYS A 221 -7.56 1.96 15.62
N SER A 222 -7.50 0.64 15.84
CA SER A 222 -7.71 -0.38 14.80
C SER A 222 -8.96 -0.15 13.96
N LYS A 223 -10.10 0.18 14.58
CA LYS A 223 -11.37 0.45 13.88
C LYS A 223 -11.31 1.69 13.00
N ALA A 224 -10.74 2.79 13.51
CA ALA A 224 -10.56 4.01 12.73
C ALA A 224 -9.63 3.77 11.54
N ARG A 225 -8.52 3.04 11.77
CA ARG A 225 -7.56 2.65 10.74
C ARG A 225 -8.22 1.80 9.64
N ALA A 226 -8.98 0.77 10.00
CA ALA A 226 -9.70 -0.08 9.05
C ALA A 226 -10.74 0.72 8.23
N MET A 227 -11.45 1.65 8.89
CA MET A 227 -12.37 2.55 8.21
C MET A 227 -11.64 3.45 7.18
N PHE A 228 -10.48 4.00 7.53
CA PHE A 228 -9.69 4.82 6.61
C PHE A 228 -9.08 4.00 5.47
N ALA A 229 -8.63 2.77 5.72
CA ALA A 229 -8.15 1.87 4.67
C ALA A 229 -9.24 1.61 3.62
N MET A 230 -10.47 1.31 4.07
CA MET A 230 -11.60 1.12 3.16
C MET A 230 -11.94 2.39 2.36
N ARG A 231 -11.90 3.57 3.01
CA ARG A 231 -12.14 4.85 2.33
C ARG A 231 -11.05 5.17 1.31
N ALA A 232 -9.79 4.90 1.64
CA ALA A 232 -8.65 5.10 0.75
C ALA A 232 -8.78 4.20 -0.49
N CYS A 233 -9.01 2.90 -0.30
CA CYS A 233 -9.17 1.94 -1.40
C CYS A 233 -10.30 2.35 -2.36
N ARG A 234 -11.45 2.79 -1.84
CA ARG A 234 -12.59 3.24 -2.68
C ARG A 234 -12.36 4.59 -3.38
N LYS A 235 -11.50 5.44 -2.82
CA LYS A 235 -11.17 6.76 -3.40
C LYS A 235 -10.10 6.67 -4.49
N SER A 236 -9.26 5.64 -4.42
CA SER A 236 -8.04 5.54 -5.23
C SER A 236 -8.31 5.05 -6.65
N VAL A 237 -7.35 5.31 -7.54
CA VAL A 237 -7.38 4.85 -8.94
C VAL A 237 -7.63 3.34 -9.01
N MET A 238 -8.55 2.92 -9.88
CA MET A 238 -8.85 1.51 -10.09
C MET A 238 -7.84 0.86 -11.05
N VAL A 239 -7.56 -0.42 -10.83
CA VAL A 239 -6.86 -1.25 -11.83
C VAL A 239 -7.73 -1.37 -13.08
N GLY A 240 -7.12 -1.24 -14.26
CA GLY A 240 -7.81 -1.22 -15.55
C GLY A 240 -8.15 0.19 -16.04
N MET A 241 -7.93 1.23 -15.24
CA MET A 241 -8.14 2.61 -15.65
C MET A 241 -6.95 3.15 -16.44
N PRO A 242 -7.13 3.66 -17.68
CA PRO A 242 -6.05 4.31 -18.40
C PRO A 242 -5.68 5.64 -17.72
N LEU A 243 -4.38 5.88 -17.55
CA LEU A 243 -3.87 7.09 -16.90
C LEU A 243 -3.11 7.98 -17.89
N THR A 244 -3.29 9.29 -17.75
CA THR A 244 -2.45 10.27 -18.46
C THR A 244 -1.07 10.35 -17.82
N LYS A 245 -0.06 10.80 -18.59
CA LYS A 245 1.31 10.97 -18.06
C LYS A 245 1.35 11.90 -16.84
N GLY A 246 0.54 12.96 -16.82
CA GLY A 246 0.42 13.85 -15.67
C GLY A 246 -0.10 13.14 -14.41
N GLN A 247 -1.16 12.34 -14.54
CA GLN A 247 -1.70 11.55 -13.41
C GLN A 247 -0.70 10.52 -12.88
N MET A 248 0.00 9.81 -13.77
CA MET A 248 1.04 8.87 -13.37
C MET A 248 2.19 9.58 -12.63
N THR A 249 2.59 10.74 -13.13
CA THR A 249 3.62 11.59 -12.51
C THR A 249 3.18 11.98 -11.09
N THR A 250 1.95 12.47 -10.91
CA THR A 250 1.39 12.82 -9.60
C THR A 250 1.44 11.65 -8.62
N ILE A 251 1.02 10.44 -9.01
CA ILE A 251 1.05 9.26 -8.13
C ILE A 251 2.47 8.96 -7.67
N VAL A 252 3.45 9.00 -8.57
CA VAL A 252 4.86 8.71 -8.24
C VAL A 252 5.44 9.81 -7.34
N HIS A 253 5.16 11.09 -7.60
CA HIS A 253 5.60 12.18 -6.74
C HIS A 253 5.02 12.09 -5.32
N HIS A 254 3.76 11.70 -5.18
CA HIS A 254 3.14 11.47 -3.87
C HIS A 254 3.90 10.43 -3.04
N MET A 255 4.53 9.42 -3.67
CA MET A 255 5.33 8.43 -2.94
C MET A 255 6.54 9.05 -2.24
N GLY A 256 7.08 10.15 -2.76
CA GLY A 256 8.16 10.89 -2.11
C GLY A 256 7.74 11.68 -0.87
N THR A 257 6.44 11.96 -0.71
CA THR A 257 5.91 12.71 0.45
C THR A 257 5.47 11.80 1.60
N MET A 258 5.24 10.52 1.31
CA MET A 258 4.82 9.52 2.30
C MET A 258 5.95 9.17 3.28
N ASP A 259 5.60 8.60 4.43
CA ASP A 259 6.62 8.13 5.37
C ASP A 259 7.20 6.77 4.95
N GLN A 260 6.33 5.79 4.70
CA GLN A 260 6.71 4.44 4.29
C GLN A 260 5.93 4.03 3.03
N PRO A 261 6.37 4.41 1.83
CA PRO A 261 5.59 4.25 0.61
C PRO A 261 5.53 2.82 0.10
N TRP A 262 6.05 1.80 0.80
CA TRP A 262 6.31 0.45 0.25
C TRP A 262 5.08 -0.47 0.22
N ASN A 263 4.15 -0.28 1.15
CA ASN A 263 2.97 -1.12 1.28
C ASN A 263 1.70 -0.30 1.46
N CYS A 264 0.63 -0.74 0.82
CA CYS A 264 -0.71 -0.20 1.04
C CYS A 264 -1.22 -0.62 2.45
N PRO A 265 -2.29 0.01 2.97
CA PRO A 265 -2.81 -0.31 4.31
C PRO A 265 -3.31 -1.76 4.47
N HIS A 266 -3.50 -2.50 3.37
CA HIS A 266 -3.84 -3.92 3.35
C HIS A 266 -2.62 -4.85 3.20
N GLY A 267 -1.41 -4.31 3.11
CA GLY A 267 -0.17 -5.09 2.97
C GLY A 267 0.21 -5.47 1.54
N ARG A 268 -0.36 -4.81 0.52
CA ARG A 268 0.08 -5.03 -0.88
C ARG A 268 1.28 -4.13 -1.19
N PRO A 269 2.30 -4.62 -1.91
CA PRO A 269 3.43 -3.80 -2.29
C PRO A 269 3.01 -2.73 -3.29
N THR A 270 3.46 -1.50 -3.08
CA THR A 270 3.19 -0.36 -3.98
C THR A 270 4.15 -0.33 -5.16
N MET A 271 5.38 -0.79 -4.98
CA MET A 271 6.40 -0.78 -6.01
C MET A 271 7.45 -1.86 -5.82
N ARG A 272 8.10 -2.24 -6.92
CA ARG A 272 9.25 -3.16 -6.94
C ARG A 272 10.27 -2.73 -7.99
N HIS A 273 11.53 -3.07 -7.74
CA HIS A 273 12.61 -2.91 -8.71
C HIS A 273 12.50 -3.99 -9.80
N LEU A 274 12.53 -3.59 -11.08
CA LEU A 274 12.50 -4.53 -12.20
C LEU A 274 13.90 -4.96 -12.61
N CYS A 275 14.74 -3.99 -12.97
CA CYS A 275 16.13 -4.25 -13.35
C CYS A 275 16.95 -2.98 -13.47
N ASP A 276 18.26 -3.16 -13.31
CA ASP A 276 19.27 -2.20 -13.75
C ASP A 276 19.46 -2.33 -15.27
N LEU A 277 19.50 -1.22 -15.98
CA LEU A 277 19.74 -1.19 -17.42
C LEU A 277 21.23 -1.34 -17.77
N ALA A 278 22.17 -1.19 -16.82
CA ALA A 278 23.61 -1.29 -17.07
C ALA A 278 24.05 -2.62 -17.72
N PRO A 279 23.76 -3.79 -17.13
CA PRO A 279 24.26 -5.05 -17.68
C PRO A 279 23.47 -5.53 -18.90
N LYS A 280 22.25 -5.01 -19.11
CA LYS A 280 21.34 -5.48 -20.16
C LYS A 280 21.55 -4.77 -21.48
N VAL A 281 22.00 -3.51 -21.48
CA VAL A 281 22.27 -2.79 -22.72
C VAL A 281 23.40 -3.48 -23.50
N ASP A 282 24.48 -3.89 -22.84
CA ASP A 282 25.58 -4.60 -23.49
C ASP A 282 25.14 -5.97 -24.03
N GLU A 283 24.31 -6.70 -23.27
CA GLU A 283 23.78 -8.00 -23.70
C GLU A 283 22.77 -7.87 -24.87
N TRP A 284 21.89 -6.86 -24.84
CA TRP A 284 20.93 -6.60 -25.91
C TRP A 284 21.60 -6.07 -27.17
N VAL A 285 22.58 -5.18 -27.04
CA VAL A 285 23.41 -4.73 -28.16
C VAL A 285 24.21 -5.89 -28.76
N ALA A 286 24.66 -6.85 -27.93
CA ALA A 286 25.33 -8.05 -28.41
C ALA A 286 24.39 -9.08 -29.06
N ARG A 287 23.11 -9.15 -28.65
CA ARG A 287 22.13 -10.14 -29.13
C ARG A 287 21.28 -9.66 -30.30
N ASP A 288 21.11 -8.36 -30.50
CA ASP A 288 20.18 -7.83 -31.50
C ASP A 288 20.89 -7.16 -32.68
N LEU A 289 20.60 -7.69 -33.87
CA LEU A 289 21.05 -7.24 -35.18
C LEU A 289 20.56 -5.80 -35.47
N GLY A 290 21.36 -4.79 -35.13
CA GLY A 290 21.31 -3.47 -35.77
C GLY A 290 20.19 -2.50 -35.36
N ARG A 291 19.34 -2.81 -34.37
CA ARG A 291 18.37 -1.84 -33.84
C ARG A 291 18.95 -1.11 -32.62
N LYS A 292 19.56 0.05 -32.85
CA LYS A 292 19.91 0.98 -31.78
C LYS A 292 18.62 1.55 -31.19
N ILE A 293 18.27 1.14 -29.97
CA ILE A 293 17.22 1.81 -29.20
C ILE A 293 17.72 3.22 -28.89
N ASN A 294 17.12 4.22 -29.53
CA ASN A 294 17.47 5.59 -29.28
C ASN A 294 16.76 6.09 -28.01
N TRP A 295 17.47 6.03 -26.89
CA TRP A 295 16.96 6.44 -25.58
C TRP A 295 16.67 7.95 -25.48
N SER A 296 17.16 8.76 -26.42
CA SER A 296 16.86 10.21 -26.48
C SER A 296 15.42 10.49 -26.94
N THR A 297 14.81 9.59 -27.72
CA THR A 297 13.42 9.73 -28.22
C THR A 297 12.33 9.38 -27.19
N LEU A 298 12.72 8.92 -25.99
CA LEU A 298 11.80 8.61 -24.88
C LEU A 298 11.78 9.70 -23.79
N VAL A 299 12.45 10.82 -24.05
CA VAL A 299 12.36 12.06 -23.25
C VAL A 299 11.48 13.04 -24.06
N PRO A 300 10.59 13.83 -23.43
CA PRO A 300 9.91 14.91 -24.16
C PRO A 300 10.90 15.91 -24.77
#